data_AF-A0A6L6YJJ6-F1
#
_entry.id   AF-A0A6L6YJJ6-F1
#
_cell.length_a   1.000
_cell.length_b   1.000
_cell.length_c   1.000
_cell.angle_alpha   90.00
_cell.angle_beta   90.00
_cell.angle_gamma   90.00
#
_symmetry.space_group_name_H-M   'P 1'
#
loop_
_entity.id
_entity.type
_entity.pdbx_description
1 polymer ?
#
loop_
_entity_poly.entity_id
_entity_poly.type
_entity_poly.pdbx_seq_one_letter_code
_entity_poly.pdbx_strand_id
1 'polypeptide(L)'
;MTIIGEKDWVFGTQKADPNEQIPVLSIEPECHIKSKKEVIDRLSSCLSIGVINKDTGFLLQASRSDAKKTLFRKDISSPVVKAIFKSAQVIASSAVLIESHADVLHENEKVQAIHIFAVPTRVENTLYRVELTVRDYIEKEHERKMIHSIDGINIKEYEKASVWEPPVQEVASKSTLQKTGQPTNERYKDILNEETSSVSLGNLLQGYQRADGRNFFDKIPSEEFQPDGVYQSDVRQLYVNRFLFRSFIHEYGHLLEKNKFSLSERNRQLLFLNFEISADDFWISTKGLTTDKKSLEKIISNKASYPKLNPVARSVFEEASQAVDKGNFQSCLSENGQKILRLHIQALSKKYSKISDADAEIRSLYKRFSELEQAGKPLPQ
;
A
#
# COMPACT_ATOMS: atom_id res chain seq x y z
N MET A 1 -24.44 -0.96 -12.08
CA MET A 1 -23.26 -1.28 -11.25
C MET A 1 -22.68 0.05 -10.80
N THR A 2 -22.92 0.45 -9.56
CA THR A 2 -22.39 1.71 -9.03
C THR A 2 -20.88 1.54 -8.86
N ILE A 3 -20.09 2.35 -9.56
CA ILE A 3 -18.64 2.37 -9.39
C ILE A 3 -18.39 2.97 -8.01
N ILE A 4 -18.06 2.14 -7.03
CA ILE A 4 -17.56 2.60 -5.74
C ILE A 4 -16.18 3.18 -6.02
N GLY A 5 -15.98 4.47 -5.75
CA GLY A 5 -14.66 5.09 -5.84
C GLY A 5 -13.72 4.49 -4.80
N GLU A 6 -12.45 4.32 -5.16
CA GLU A 6 -11.42 3.87 -4.21
C GLU A 6 -11.35 4.85 -3.04
N LYS A 7 -11.32 4.31 -1.82
CA LYS A 7 -11.09 5.10 -0.60
C LYS A 7 -9.62 5.44 -0.51
N ASP A 8 -9.34 6.65 -0.03
CA ASP A 8 -7.97 7.03 0.34
C ASP A 8 -7.46 6.07 1.42
N TRP A 9 -6.18 5.70 1.30
CA TRP A 9 -5.48 4.85 2.25
C TRP A 9 -4.28 5.61 2.83
N VAL A 10 -3.86 5.21 4.03
CA VAL A 10 -2.67 5.77 4.68
C VAL A 10 -1.68 4.66 5.00
N PHE A 11 -0.41 4.98 5.23
CA PHE A 11 0.53 3.97 5.74
C PHE A 11 0.22 3.63 7.21
N GLY A 12 0.54 2.41 7.60
CA GLY A 12 0.26 1.86 8.92
C GLY A 12 -1.01 1.03 9.01
N THR A 13 -1.43 0.77 10.24
CA THR A 13 -2.67 0.09 10.61
C THR A 13 -3.88 0.89 10.16
N GLN A 14 -4.79 0.27 9.41
CA GLN A 14 -5.99 0.94 8.88
C GLN A 14 -7.21 0.86 9.79
N LYS A 15 -7.18 -0.05 10.78
CA LYS A 15 -8.29 -0.29 11.71
C LYS A 15 -7.79 -0.19 13.14
N ALA A 16 -8.56 0.47 13.99
CA ALA A 16 -8.15 0.81 15.35
C ALA A 16 -9.02 0.16 16.44
N ASP A 17 -10.25 -0.24 16.12
CA ASP A 17 -11.17 -0.82 17.11
C ASP A 17 -11.01 -2.36 17.17
N PRO A 18 -10.44 -2.93 18.24
CA PRO A 18 -10.32 -4.37 18.39
C PRO A 18 -11.69 -5.08 18.48
N ASN A 19 -12.76 -4.37 18.79
CA ASN A 19 -14.10 -4.94 18.91
C ASN A 19 -14.92 -4.90 17.62
N GLU A 20 -14.38 -4.28 16.55
CA GLU A 20 -15.02 -4.25 15.23
C GLU A 20 -15.34 -5.68 14.77
N GLN A 21 -16.61 -5.94 14.43
CA GLN A 21 -17.07 -7.27 14.04
C GLN A 21 -16.86 -7.49 12.54
N ILE A 22 -16.04 -8.48 12.20
CA ILE A 22 -15.73 -8.87 10.83
C ILE A 22 -16.51 -10.13 10.47
N PRO A 23 -17.35 -10.11 9.41
CA PRO A 23 -18.12 -11.29 9.00
C PRO A 23 -17.21 -12.48 8.65
N VAL A 24 -17.57 -13.66 9.15
CA VAL A 24 -16.85 -14.91 8.83
C VAL A 24 -17.31 -15.43 7.48
N LEU A 25 -16.37 -15.69 6.58
CA LEU A 25 -16.64 -16.34 5.31
C LEU A 25 -16.66 -17.85 5.48
N SER A 26 -17.85 -18.46 5.42
CA SER A 26 -17.99 -19.92 5.41
C SER A 26 -17.75 -20.48 4.01
N ILE A 27 -16.82 -21.43 3.89
CA ILE A 27 -16.45 -22.07 2.63
C ILE A 27 -16.51 -23.57 2.82
N GLU A 28 -17.14 -24.26 1.87
CA GLU A 28 -17.16 -25.71 1.84
C GLU A 28 -15.79 -26.29 1.47
N PRO A 29 -15.32 -27.35 2.15
CA PRO A 29 -14.11 -28.05 1.77
C PRO A 29 -14.21 -28.59 0.33
N GLU A 30 -13.13 -28.48 -0.44
CA GLU A 30 -13.10 -28.91 -1.83
C GLU A 30 -12.22 -30.16 -2.00
N CYS A 31 -12.81 -31.26 -2.46
CA CYS A 31 -12.11 -32.52 -2.66
C CYS A 31 -11.82 -32.84 -4.15
N HIS A 32 -12.38 -32.08 -5.10
CA HIS A 32 -12.36 -32.45 -6.52
C HIS A 32 -11.19 -31.91 -7.34
N ILE A 33 -10.42 -30.93 -6.84
CA ILE A 33 -9.24 -30.41 -7.57
C ILE A 33 -8.12 -31.45 -7.53
N LYS A 34 -7.68 -31.89 -8.72
CA LYS A 34 -6.77 -33.04 -8.88
C LYS A 34 -5.31 -32.65 -9.06
N SER A 35 -5.01 -31.38 -9.35
CA SER A 35 -3.63 -30.97 -9.63
C SER A 35 -3.31 -29.52 -9.24
N LYS A 36 -2.01 -29.25 -9.02
CA LYS A 36 -1.48 -27.89 -8.82
C LYS A 36 -1.80 -26.95 -9.99
N LYS A 37 -1.77 -27.47 -11.21
CA LYS A 37 -2.06 -26.70 -12.43
C LYS A 37 -3.49 -26.19 -12.40
N GLU A 38 -4.44 -27.04 -12.03
CA GLU A 38 -5.86 -26.69 -11.94
C GLU A 38 -6.13 -25.59 -10.90
N VAL A 39 -5.45 -25.62 -9.74
CA VAL A 39 -5.53 -24.54 -8.74
C VAL A 39 -5.01 -23.22 -9.31
N ILE A 40 -3.86 -23.24 -10.00
CA ILE A 40 -3.26 -22.04 -10.63
C ILE A 40 -4.18 -21.48 -11.72
N ASP A 41 -4.69 -22.34 -12.59
CA ASP A 41 -5.56 -21.96 -13.71
C ASP A 41 -6.83 -21.29 -13.17
N ARG A 42 -7.42 -21.87 -12.10
CA ARG A 42 -8.63 -21.34 -11.48
C ARG A 42 -8.38 -20.01 -10.76
N LEU A 43 -7.34 -19.91 -9.93
CA LEU A 43 -6.98 -18.67 -9.25
C LEU A 43 -6.75 -17.54 -10.27
N SER A 44 -5.97 -17.83 -11.32
CA SER A 44 -5.69 -16.87 -12.38
C SER A 44 -6.96 -16.49 -13.15
N SER A 45 -7.89 -17.42 -13.42
CA SER A 45 -9.14 -17.10 -14.11
C SER A 45 -10.08 -16.24 -13.26
N CYS A 46 -10.12 -16.46 -11.94
CA CYS A 46 -10.99 -15.73 -11.02
C CYS A 46 -10.51 -14.29 -10.78
N LEU A 47 -9.18 -14.06 -10.85
CA LEU A 47 -8.57 -12.78 -10.47
C LEU A 47 -7.95 -12.02 -11.66
N SER A 48 -7.93 -12.58 -12.88
CA SER A 48 -7.34 -11.91 -14.06
C SER A 48 -8.09 -10.65 -14.49
N ILE A 49 -9.43 -10.67 -14.40
CA ILE A 49 -10.29 -9.53 -14.73
C ILE A 49 -10.25 -8.50 -13.59
N GLY A 50 -10.02 -8.96 -12.37
CA GLY A 50 -9.99 -8.17 -11.15
C GLY A 50 -11.30 -8.23 -10.37
N VAL A 51 -11.17 -8.03 -9.07
CA VAL A 51 -12.27 -8.11 -8.09
C VAL A 51 -12.27 -6.84 -7.26
N ILE A 52 -13.42 -6.16 -7.22
CA ILE A 52 -13.58 -4.98 -6.36
C ILE A 52 -13.66 -5.44 -4.91
N ASN A 53 -12.74 -4.94 -4.09
CA ASN A 53 -12.75 -5.13 -2.65
C ASN A 53 -13.80 -4.21 -2.00
N LYS A 54 -14.65 -4.74 -1.12
CA LYS A 54 -15.75 -3.98 -0.51
C LYS A 54 -15.31 -3.01 0.58
N ASP A 55 -14.18 -3.28 1.24
CA ASP A 55 -13.66 -2.46 2.33
C ASP A 55 -13.02 -1.18 1.79
N THR A 56 -12.21 -1.30 0.73
CA THR A 56 -11.39 -0.22 0.17
C THR A 56 -11.87 0.33 -1.18
N GLY A 57 -12.62 -0.45 -1.96
CA GLY A 57 -12.94 -0.14 -3.35
C GLY A 57 -11.85 -0.55 -4.35
N PHE A 58 -10.70 -1.05 -3.90
CA PHE A 58 -9.59 -1.41 -4.78
C PHE A 58 -9.97 -2.52 -5.76
N LEU A 59 -9.51 -2.38 -7.01
CA LEU A 59 -9.59 -3.46 -8.00
C LEU A 59 -8.42 -4.44 -7.81
N LEU A 60 -8.64 -5.51 -7.07
CA LEU A 60 -7.63 -6.54 -6.78
C LEU A 60 -7.51 -7.55 -7.92
N GLN A 61 -6.30 -7.72 -8.45
CA GLN A 61 -6.00 -8.61 -9.58
C GLN A 61 -4.91 -9.62 -9.21
N ALA A 62 -4.80 -10.72 -9.96
CA ALA A 62 -3.64 -11.61 -9.84
C ALA A 62 -3.30 -12.24 -11.20
N SER A 63 -2.01 -12.22 -11.56
CA SER A 63 -1.55 -12.91 -12.75
C SER A 63 -1.35 -14.40 -12.48
N ARG A 64 -1.20 -15.18 -13.56
CA ARG A 64 -0.76 -16.58 -13.48
C ARG A 64 0.58 -16.73 -12.76
N SER A 65 1.48 -15.74 -12.91
CA SER A 65 2.79 -15.75 -12.25
C SER A 65 2.62 -15.61 -10.74
N ASP A 66 1.75 -14.69 -10.31
CA ASP A 66 1.48 -14.43 -8.90
C ASP A 66 0.76 -15.63 -8.25
N ALA A 67 -0.15 -16.28 -8.98
CA ALA A 67 -0.76 -17.53 -8.54
C ALA A 67 0.26 -18.65 -8.30
N LYS A 68 1.28 -18.76 -9.15
CA LYS A 68 2.37 -19.74 -8.95
C LYS A 68 3.20 -19.44 -7.71
N LYS A 69 3.54 -18.16 -7.46
CA LYS A 69 4.28 -17.73 -6.26
C LYS A 69 3.48 -17.98 -5.00
N THR A 70 2.20 -17.62 -5.01
CA THR A 70 1.28 -17.83 -3.89
C THR A 70 1.20 -19.30 -3.47
N LEU A 71 1.19 -20.22 -4.44
CA LEU A 71 1.18 -21.68 -4.19
C LEU A 71 2.58 -22.27 -3.93
N PHE A 72 3.63 -21.45 -3.92
CA PHE A 72 4.98 -21.92 -3.64
C PHE A 72 5.07 -22.31 -2.16
N ARG A 73 5.51 -23.54 -1.87
CA ARG A 73 5.61 -24.15 -0.53
C ARG A 73 4.29 -24.42 0.22
N LYS A 74 3.12 -24.28 -0.42
CA LYS A 74 1.84 -24.68 0.18
C LYS A 74 1.54 -26.16 -0.11
N ASP A 75 0.96 -26.85 0.87
CA ASP A 75 0.47 -28.22 0.68
C ASP A 75 -0.84 -28.20 -0.11
N ILE A 76 -0.73 -28.45 -1.42
CA ILE A 76 -1.86 -28.45 -2.35
C ILE A 76 -2.73 -29.70 -2.19
N SER A 77 -2.25 -30.72 -1.48
CA SER A 77 -3.08 -31.89 -1.16
C SER A 77 -4.14 -31.54 -0.10
N SER A 78 -3.90 -30.52 0.72
CA SER A 78 -4.82 -30.02 1.74
C SER A 78 -6.16 -29.57 1.14
N PRO A 79 -7.30 -30.15 1.56
CA PRO A 79 -8.64 -29.70 1.16
C PRO A 79 -8.92 -28.23 1.52
N VAL A 80 -8.33 -27.74 2.62
CA VAL A 80 -8.45 -26.35 3.09
C VAL A 80 -7.80 -25.40 2.10
N VAL A 81 -6.57 -25.71 1.66
CA VAL A 81 -5.87 -24.91 0.64
C VAL A 81 -6.67 -24.91 -0.66
N LYS A 82 -7.20 -26.05 -1.11
CA LYS A 82 -8.05 -26.11 -2.32
C LYS A 82 -9.31 -25.25 -2.20
N ALA A 83 -10.00 -25.32 -1.06
CA ALA A 83 -11.23 -24.56 -0.79
C ALA A 83 -10.97 -23.05 -0.81
N ILE A 84 -9.92 -22.58 -0.13
CA ILE A 84 -9.55 -21.16 -0.07
C ILE A 84 -9.22 -20.63 -1.47
N PHE A 85 -8.43 -21.34 -2.27
CA PHE A 85 -8.05 -20.87 -3.61
C PHE A 85 -9.22 -20.92 -4.60
N LYS A 86 -10.14 -21.89 -4.49
CA LYS A 86 -11.39 -21.91 -5.26
C LYS A 86 -12.24 -20.67 -5.01
N SER A 87 -12.25 -20.20 -3.76
CA SER A 87 -13.08 -19.09 -3.30
C SER A 87 -12.33 -17.75 -3.28
N ALA A 88 -11.18 -17.67 -3.95
CA ALA A 88 -10.30 -16.50 -3.93
C ALA A 88 -10.99 -15.19 -4.34
N GLN A 89 -11.97 -15.24 -5.25
CA GLN A 89 -12.76 -14.07 -5.64
C GLN A 89 -13.58 -13.52 -4.46
N VAL A 90 -14.27 -14.40 -3.72
CA VAL A 90 -15.09 -13.99 -2.57
C VAL A 90 -14.21 -13.51 -1.42
N ILE A 91 -13.08 -14.19 -1.20
CA ILE A 91 -12.05 -13.79 -0.24
C ILE A 91 -11.52 -12.39 -0.57
N ALA A 92 -11.07 -12.16 -1.82
CA ALA A 92 -10.55 -10.86 -2.24
C ALA A 92 -11.59 -9.74 -2.11
N SER A 93 -12.85 -10.02 -2.42
CA SER A 93 -13.94 -9.04 -2.28
C SER A 93 -14.27 -8.71 -0.82
N SER A 94 -14.15 -9.69 0.09
CA SER A 94 -14.63 -9.58 1.48
C SER A 94 -13.52 -9.26 2.50
N ALA A 95 -12.25 -9.39 2.11
CA ALA A 95 -11.14 -9.10 3.00
C ALA A 95 -11.08 -7.62 3.38
N VAL A 96 -10.71 -7.36 4.62
CA VAL A 96 -10.57 -6.00 5.15
C VAL A 96 -9.11 -5.59 5.12
N LEU A 97 -8.83 -4.34 4.75
CA LEU A 97 -7.48 -3.80 4.77
C LEU A 97 -7.07 -3.58 6.24
N ILE A 98 -5.95 -4.18 6.63
CA ILE A 98 -5.47 -4.11 8.01
C ILE A 98 -4.20 -3.28 8.13
N GLU A 99 -3.30 -3.34 7.15
CA GLU A 99 -2.03 -2.61 7.17
C GLU A 99 -1.61 -2.21 5.76
N SER A 100 -0.99 -1.03 5.64
CA SER A 100 -0.28 -0.60 4.43
C SER A 100 1.15 -0.19 4.80
N HIS A 101 2.16 -0.63 4.07
CA HIS A 101 3.58 -0.27 4.30
C HIS A 101 4.33 -0.24 2.96
N ALA A 102 5.50 0.41 2.85
CA ALA A 102 6.27 0.31 1.59
C ALA A 102 6.98 -1.05 1.48
N ASP A 103 7.51 -1.37 0.30
CA ASP A 103 8.28 -2.60 0.07
C ASP A 103 9.67 -2.51 0.74
N VAL A 104 9.71 -2.73 2.04
CA VAL A 104 10.92 -2.68 2.88
C VAL A 104 11.92 -3.76 2.50
N LEU A 105 11.41 -4.94 2.13
CA LEU A 105 12.22 -6.14 1.98
C LEU A 105 12.95 -6.18 0.64
N HIS A 106 12.33 -5.69 -0.44
CA HIS A 106 12.90 -5.76 -1.78
C HIS A 106 13.20 -4.38 -2.39
N GLU A 107 12.79 -3.30 -1.72
CA GLU A 107 13.03 -1.90 -2.12
C GLU A 107 12.64 -1.56 -3.56
N ASN A 108 11.68 -2.29 -4.14
CA ASN A 108 11.36 -2.20 -5.56
C ASN A 108 10.81 -0.81 -5.91
N GLU A 109 11.54 -0.04 -6.72
CA GLU A 109 11.14 1.31 -7.14
C GLU A 109 9.77 1.36 -7.84
N LYS A 110 9.27 0.25 -8.39
CA LYS A 110 7.98 0.21 -9.08
C LYS A 110 6.80 -0.03 -8.13
N VAL A 111 7.05 -0.50 -6.91
CA VAL A 111 6.03 -0.74 -5.89
C VAL A 111 5.90 0.51 -5.04
N GLN A 112 4.70 1.10 -5.04
CA GLN A 112 4.36 2.25 -4.21
C GLN A 112 4.09 1.82 -2.77
N ALA A 113 3.30 0.76 -2.62
CA ALA A 113 2.93 0.22 -1.31
C ALA A 113 2.65 -1.27 -1.39
N ILE A 114 2.73 -1.90 -0.22
CA ILE A 114 2.26 -3.23 0.08
C ILE A 114 1.09 -3.05 1.04
N HIS A 115 -0.03 -3.66 0.69
CA HIS A 115 -1.24 -3.69 1.48
C HIS A 115 -1.47 -5.11 1.97
N ILE A 116 -1.78 -5.25 3.25
CA ILE A 116 -2.17 -6.52 3.86
C ILE A 116 -3.66 -6.46 4.13
N PHE A 117 -4.39 -7.38 3.50
CA PHE A 117 -5.79 -7.62 3.79
C PHE A 117 -5.95 -8.90 4.60
N ALA A 118 -6.99 -8.98 5.43
CA ALA A 118 -7.32 -10.19 6.16
C ALA A 118 -8.81 -10.51 6.06
N VAL A 119 -9.15 -11.80 6.04
CA VAL A 119 -10.53 -12.27 6.17
C VAL A 119 -10.60 -13.51 7.08
N PRO A 120 -11.50 -13.53 8.07
CA PRO A 120 -11.79 -14.74 8.82
C PRO A 120 -12.58 -15.70 7.94
N THR A 121 -12.06 -16.91 7.76
CA THR A 121 -12.60 -17.92 6.86
C THR A 121 -12.82 -19.21 7.62
N ARG A 122 -14.05 -19.72 7.62
CA ARG A 122 -14.38 -21.02 8.19
C ARG A 122 -14.39 -22.07 7.09
N VAL A 123 -13.57 -23.10 7.25
CA VAL A 123 -13.59 -24.29 6.39
C VAL A 123 -13.88 -25.48 7.30
N GLU A 124 -14.97 -26.19 7.01
CA GLU A 124 -15.55 -27.19 7.93
C GLU A 124 -15.81 -26.57 9.30
N ASN A 125 -15.16 -27.07 10.36
CA ASN A 125 -15.33 -26.60 11.73
C ASN A 125 -14.12 -25.79 12.24
N THR A 126 -13.18 -25.47 11.35
CA THR A 126 -11.95 -24.75 11.73
C THR A 126 -11.98 -23.33 11.16
N LEU A 127 -11.62 -22.37 12.01
CA LEU A 127 -11.49 -20.97 11.64
C LEU A 127 -10.04 -20.68 11.23
N TYR A 128 -9.88 -19.99 10.11
CA TYR A 128 -8.60 -19.58 9.54
C TYR A 128 -8.59 -18.07 9.33
N ARG A 129 -7.42 -17.46 9.52
CA ARG A 129 -7.12 -16.13 9.00
C ARG A 129 -6.47 -16.29 7.63
N VAL A 130 -7.14 -15.77 6.61
CA VAL A 130 -6.57 -15.68 5.27
C VAL A 130 -6.06 -14.26 5.07
N GLU A 131 -4.74 -14.12 4.88
CA GLU A 131 -4.06 -12.84 4.65
C GLU A 131 -3.77 -12.72 3.15
N LEU A 132 -4.10 -11.58 2.53
CA LEU A 132 -3.73 -11.25 1.16
C LEU A 132 -2.65 -10.18 1.18
N THR A 133 -1.52 -10.46 0.54
CA THR A 133 -0.49 -9.46 0.28
C THR A 133 -0.72 -8.87 -1.10
N VAL A 134 -1.04 -7.59 -1.14
CA VAL A 134 -1.37 -6.85 -2.36
C VAL A 134 -0.28 -5.82 -2.60
N ARG A 135 0.32 -5.81 -3.78
CA ARG A 135 1.29 -4.79 -4.20
C ARG A 135 0.57 -3.74 -5.03
N ASP A 136 0.76 -2.48 -4.67
CA ASP A 136 0.33 -1.32 -5.43
C ASP A 136 1.50 -0.83 -6.30
N TYR A 137 1.28 -0.76 -7.61
CA TYR A 137 2.30 -0.39 -8.59
C TYR A 137 2.01 0.96 -9.23
N ILE A 138 3.08 1.75 -9.40
CA ILE A 138 3.05 2.96 -10.24
C ILE A 138 3.63 2.61 -11.61
N GLU A 139 2.80 2.62 -12.66
CA GLU A 139 3.31 2.63 -14.03
C GLU A 139 3.76 4.04 -14.45
N LYS A 140 5.00 4.17 -14.94
CA LYS A 140 5.65 5.45 -15.26
C LYS A 140 5.10 6.17 -16.51
N GLU A 141 4.27 5.52 -17.33
CA GLU A 141 3.87 6.04 -18.65
C GLU A 141 2.36 5.94 -18.95
N HIS A 142 1.56 5.39 -18.04
CA HIS A 142 0.11 5.26 -18.23
C HIS A 142 -0.63 6.04 -17.15
N GLU A 143 -1.55 6.91 -17.57
CA GLU A 143 -2.48 7.54 -16.65
C GLU A 143 -3.28 6.48 -15.89
N ARG A 144 -3.10 6.46 -14.57
CA ARG A 144 -3.97 5.77 -13.59
C ARG A 144 -4.31 4.31 -13.93
N LYS A 145 -3.35 3.48 -14.28
CA LYS A 145 -3.51 2.05 -14.00
C LYS A 145 -2.84 1.75 -12.67
N MET A 146 -3.51 2.12 -11.57
CA MET A 146 -3.16 1.57 -10.26
C MET A 146 -3.49 0.09 -10.33
N ILE A 147 -2.45 -0.74 -10.28
CA ILE A 147 -2.59 -2.19 -10.34
C ILE A 147 -2.37 -2.69 -8.92
N HIS A 148 -3.46 -3.09 -8.28
CA HIS A 148 -3.43 -3.76 -6.99
C HIS A 148 -3.31 -5.27 -7.21
N SER A 149 -2.08 -5.77 -7.32
CA SER A 149 -1.84 -7.18 -7.60
C SER A 149 -1.69 -8.00 -6.32
N ILE A 150 -2.51 -9.02 -6.13
CA ILE A 150 -2.35 -10.03 -5.08
C ILE A 150 -1.12 -10.88 -5.41
N ASP A 151 -0.03 -10.64 -4.68
CA ASP A 151 1.25 -11.35 -4.84
C ASP A 151 1.35 -12.58 -3.93
N GLY A 152 0.56 -12.62 -2.84
CA GLY A 152 0.57 -13.70 -1.87
C GLY A 152 -0.78 -13.91 -1.16
N ILE A 153 -1.06 -15.18 -0.83
CA ILE A 153 -2.15 -15.60 0.04
C ILE A 153 -1.54 -16.47 1.15
N ASN A 154 -1.65 -16.00 2.39
CA ASN A 154 -1.24 -16.75 3.55
C ASN A 154 -2.46 -17.27 4.32
N ILE A 155 -2.33 -18.45 4.90
CA ILE A 155 -3.41 -19.13 5.62
C ILE A 155 -2.83 -19.50 6.97
N LYS A 156 -3.41 -18.95 8.03
CA LYS A 156 -3.07 -19.26 9.42
C LYS A 156 -4.28 -19.84 10.10
N GLU A 157 -4.13 -21.01 10.69
CA GLU A 157 -5.15 -21.57 11.57
C GLU A 157 -5.20 -20.74 12.85
N TYR A 158 -6.39 -20.50 13.37
CA TYR A 158 -6.50 -19.93 14.70
C TYR A 158 -6.08 -20.99 15.71
N GLU A 159 -4.92 -20.78 16.34
CA GLU A 159 -4.60 -21.54 17.55
C GLU A 159 -5.67 -21.20 18.60
N LYS A 160 -6.42 -22.21 19.06
CA LYS A 160 -7.24 -22.06 20.26
C LYS A 160 -6.34 -21.47 21.32
N ALA A 161 -6.66 -20.28 21.81
CA ALA A 161 -5.93 -19.66 22.90
C ALA A 161 -5.73 -20.72 23.98
N SER A 162 -4.49 -21.13 24.20
CA SER A 162 -4.10 -21.79 25.44
C SER A 162 -4.37 -20.75 26.51
N VAL A 163 -5.55 -20.84 27.12
CA VAL A 163 -5.85 -20.10 28.34
C VAL A 163 -4.75 -20.50 29.31
N TRP A 164 -3.84 -19.56 29.57
CA TRP A 164 -2.86 -19.69 30.63
C TRP A 164 -3.65 -19.77 31.93
N GLU A 165 -3.83 -20.99 32.46
CA GLU A 165 -4.25 -21.15 33.83
C GLU A 165 -3.11 -20.64 34.72
N PRO A 166 -3.35 -19.67 35.62
CA PRO A 166 -2.34 -19.33 36.62
C PRO A 166 -2.05 -20.60 37.42
N PRO A 167 -0.78 -20.91 37.73
CA PRO A 167 -0.45 -22.09 38.52
C PRO A 167 -1.22 -22.02 39.83
N VAL A 168 -2.07 -23.03 40.05
CA VAL A 168 -2.80 -23.22 41.29
C VAL A 168 -1.75 -23.23 42.42
N GLN A 169 -1.73 -22.18 43.23
CA GLN A 169 -1.07 -22.24 44.52
C GLN A 169 -1.82 -23.27 45.35
N GLU A 170 -1.25 -24.47 45.45
CA GLU A 170 -1.65 -25.47 46.44
C GLU A 170 -1.45 -24.90 47.84
N VAL A 171 -2.50 -24.29 48.38
CA VAL A 171 -2.63 -24.14 49.84
C VAL A 171 -3.19 -25.46 50.36
N ALA A 172 -2.27 -26.29 50.84
CA ALA A 172 -2.58 -27.55 51.48
C ALA A 172 -3.52 -27.33 52.69
N SER A 173 -4.70 -27.94 52.64
CA SER A 173 -5.45 -28.29 53.85
C SER A 173 -6.06 -29.67 53.70
N LYS A 174 -5.64 -30.57 54.59
CA LYS A 174 -6.01 -31.98 54.68
C LYS A 174 -7.49 -32.15 55.07
N SER A 175 -8.23 -33.00 54.36
CA SER A 175 -9.03 -34.09 54.96
C SER A 175 -9.81 -34.92 53.90
N THR A 176 -9.41 -36.20 53.80
CA THR A 176 -10.25 -37.43 53.72
C THR A 176 -11.42 -37.51 52.70
N LEU A 177 -11.25 -38.32 51.65
CA LEU A 177 -11.91 -39.64 51.44
C LEU A 177 -11.85 -40.05 49.95
N GLN A 178 -11.29 -41.23 49.71
CA GLN A 178 -11.32 -41.95 48.44
C GLN A 178 -12.76 -42.25 48.01
N LYS A 179 -13.11 -41.94 46.74
CA LYS A 179 -14.01 -42.77 45.94
C LYS A 179 -13.44 -42.92 44.53
N THR A 180 -13.28 -44.17 44.15
CA THR A 180 -12.93 -44.67 42.83
C THR A 180 -13.97 -44.26 41.77
N GLY A 181 -13.49 -43.73 40.65
CA GLY A 181 -14.27 -43.55 39.43
C GLY A 181 -13.34 -43.16 38.27
N GLN A 182 -13.18 -44.04 37.28
CA GLN A 182 -12.57 -43.74 35.99
C GLN A 182 -13.72 -43.69 34.96
N PRO A 183 -13.55 -43.04 33.80
CA PRO A 183 -13.23 -41.64 33.52
C PRO A 183 -14.48 -40.90 32.98
N THR A 184 -14.70 -39.64 33.33
CA THR A 184 -15.61 -38.77 32.56
C THR A 184 -14.79 -37.74 31.80
N ASN A 185 -14.49 -38.07 30.54
CA ASN A 185 -14.26 -37.09 29.47
C ASN A 185 -15.57 -36.34 29.21
N GLU A 186 -16.11 -35.66 30.21
CA GLU A 186 -17.29 -34.83 30.09
C GLU A 186 -16.87 -33.43 29.65
N ARG A 187 -17.13 -33.18 28.36
CA ARG A 187 -17.55 -31.89 27.80
C ARG A 187 -16.72 -30.67 28.21
N TYR A 188 -15.63 -30.47 27.47
CA TYR A 188 -15.27 -29.13 26.99
C TYR A 188 -15.35 -29.10 25.46
N LYS A 189 -16.57 -29.29 24.94
CA LYS A 189 -16.92 -29.04 23.53
C LYS A 189 -17.63 -27.70 23.31
N ASP A 190 -17.86 -26.92 24.37
CA ASP A 190 -18.90 -25.89 24.32
C ASP A 190 -18.39 -24.44 24.21
N ILE A 191 -17.17 -24.19 23.71
CA ILE A 191 -16.69 -22.81 23.47
C ILE A 191 -16.55 -22.44 21.98
N LEU A 192 -16.79 -23.35 21.04
CA LEU A 192 -16.74 -23.04 19.59
C LEU A 192 -17.87 -23.69 18.76
N ASN A 193 -18.99 -24.05 19.39
CA ASN A 193 -20.16 -24.62 18.72
C ASN A 193 -21.22 -23.57 18.30
N GLU A 194 -20.96 -22.28 18.48
CA GLU A 194 -21.79 -21.27 17.83
C GLU A 194 -21.28 -21.05 16.41
N GLU A 195 -22.18 -21.18 15.43
CA GLU A 195 -22.05 -20.66 14.07
C GLU A 195 -21.89 -19.13 14.12
N THR A 196 -20.77 -18.67 14.67
CA THR A 196 -20.45 -17.26 14.81
C THR A 196 -20.31 -16.69 13.41
N SER A 197 -21.29 -15.87 13.05
CA SER A 197 -21.41 -15.18 11.77
C SER A 197 -20.36 -14.07 11.61
N SER A 198 -19.70 -13.69 12.70
CA SER A 198 -18.63 -12.69 12.75
C SER A 198 -17.63 -13.01 13.86
N VAL A 199 -16.44 -12.41 13.76
CA VAL A 199 -15.40 -12.39 14.80
C VAL A 199 -14.89 -10.97 15.01
N SER A 200 -14.45 -10.64 16.22
CA SER A 200 -13.83 -9.34 16.48
C SER A 200 -12.50 -9.20 15.73
N LEU A 201 -12.15 -7.97 15.36
CA LEU A 201 -10.87 -7.64 14.73
C LEU A 201 -9.68 -8.04 15.63
N GLY A 202 -9.83 -7.86 16.94
CA GLY A 202 -8.86 -8.29 17.94
C GLY A 202 -8.56 -9.78 17.85
N ASN A 203 -9.60 -10.60 17.76
CA ASN A 203 -9.44 -12.05 17.59
C ASN A 203 -8.87 -12.36 16.21
N LEU A 204 -9.33 -11.68 15.15
CA LEU A 204 -8.77 -11.84 13.80
C LEU A 204 -7.27 -11.60 13.76
N LEU A 205 -6.79 -10.57 14.44
CA LEU A 205 -5.39 -10.17 14.38
C LEU A 205 -4.54 -10.75 15.52
N GLN A 206 -5.06 -11.76 16.24
CA GLN A 206 -4.29 -12.46 17.26
C GLN A 206 -3.01 -13.06 16.66
N GLY A 207 -1.87 -12.78 17.29
CA GLY A 207 -0.55 -13.21 16.80
C GLY A 207 -0.13 -12.60 15.45
N TYR A 208 -0.84 -11.58 14.94
CA TYR A 208 -0.38 -10.80 13.80
C TYR A 208 0.73 -9.84 14.24
N GLN A 209 1.86 -9.92 13.55
CA GLN A 209 2.95 -8.96 13.66
C GLN A 209 2.91 -8.04 12.43
N ARG A 210 2.99 -6.74 12.69
CA ARG A 210 3.08 -5.71 11.66
C ARG A 210 4.42 -5.78 10.95
N ALA A 211 4.56 -5.05 9.85
CA ALA A 211 5.83 -4.96 9.13
C ALA A 211 6.99 -4.38 9.99
N ASP A 212 6.68 -3.58 11.01
CA ASP A 212 7.65 -3.04 11.97
C ASP A 212 8.00 -4.01 13.13
N GLY A 213 7.44 -5.23 13.12
CA GLY A 213 7.71 -6.28 14.11
C GLY A 213 6.90 -6.18 15.40
N ARG A 214 6.06 -5.16 15.60
CA ARG A 214 5.20 -5.05 16.79
C ARG A 214 3.86 -5.74 16.57
N ASN A 215 3.10 -5.97 17.65
CA ASN A 215 1.74 -6.48 17.51
C ASN A 215 0.83 -5.40 16.93
N PHE A 216 -0.28 -5.82 16.32
CA PHE A 216 -1.19 -4.91 15.62
C PHE A 216 -1.68 -3.74 16.50
N PHE A 217 -2.12 -4.04 17.73
CA PHE A 217 -2.70 -3.05 18.66
C PHE A 217 -1.69 -2.45 19.64
N ASP A 218 -0.40 -2.72 19.48
CA ASP A 218 0.62 -2.12 20.33
C ASP A 218 0.63 -0.61 20.14
N LYS A 219 0.63 0.12 21.26
CA LYS A 219 0.69 1.58 21.24
C LYS A 219 1.96 2.02 20.51
N ILE A 220 1.77 2.98 19.62
CA ILE A 220 2.85 3.70 18.97
C ILE A 220 3.19 4.90 19.86
N PRO A 221 4.47 5.13 20.21
CA PRO A 221 4.89 6.35 20.89
C PRO A 221 4.37 7.59 20.15
N SER A 222 3.87 8.59 20.88
CA SER A 222 3.33 9.82 20.28
C SER A 222 4.36 10.59 19.44
N GLU A 223 5.65 10.35 19.68
CA GLU A 223 6.77 10.91 18.91
C GLU A 223 6.91 10.27 17.53
N GLU A 224 6.45 9.02 17.37
CA GLU A 224 6.40 8.28 16.09
C GLU A 224 5.05 8.51 15.35
N PHE A 225 4.12 9.26 15.95
CA PHE A 225 2.77 9.52 15.43
C PHE A 225 2.71 10.90 14.75
N GLN A 226 2.31 10.95 13.48
CA GLN A 226 2.06 12.22 12.78
C GLN A 226 0.56 12.60 12.81
N PRO A 227 0.18 13.88 12.58
CA PRO A 227 -1.21 14.36 12.61
C PRO A 227 -2.19 13.65 11.65
N ASP A 228 -1.67 12.87 10.71
CA ASP A 228 -2.39 12.03 9.76
C ASP A 228 -2.48 10.55 10.17
N GLY A 229 -1.99 10.19 11.37
CA GLY A 229 -2.10 8.84 11.93
C GLY A 229 -1.03 7.84 11.47
N VAL A 230 0.04 8.32 10.81
CA VAL A 230 1.01 7.44 10.16
C VAL A 230 2.29 7.30 10.99
N TYR A 231 2.72 6.05 11.18
CA TYR A 231 4.00 5.63 11.74
C TYR A 231 5.18 6.38 11.10
N GLN A 232 6.07 6.91 11.93
CA GLN A 232 7.44 7.22 11.52
C GLN A 232 8.21 5.90 11.31
N SER A 233 7.90 5.18 10.23
CA SER A 233 8.79 4.12 9.75
C SER A 233 9.77 4.73 8.75
N ASP A 234 11.05 4.33 8.82
CA ASP A 234 12.07 4.64 7.79
C ASP A 234 11.55 4.37 6.38
N VAL A 235 10.62 3.41 6.30
CA VAL A 235 9.84 2.99 5.15
C VAL A 235 8.91 4.08 4.60
N ARG A 236 8.13 4.77 5.46
CA ARG A 236 7.32 5.93 5.05
C ARG A 236 8.22 7.08 4.62
N GLN A 237 9.30 7.32 5.37
CA GLN A 237 10.26 8.37 5.03
C GLN A 237 10.85 8.13 3.65
N LEU A 238 11.30 6.90 3.37
CA LEU A 238 11.81 6.49 2.07
C LEU A 238 10.75 6.63 0.97
N TYR A 239 9.50 6.26 1.22
CA TYR A 239 8.42 6.44 0.24
C TYR A 239 8.19 7.93 -0.08
N VAL A 240 8.01 8.77 0.95
CA VAL A 240 7.77 10.20 0.77
C VAL A 240 8.97 10.86 0.09
N ASN A 241 10.19 10.53 0.50
CA ASN A 241 11.41 10.99 -0.15
C ASN A 241 11.45 10.57 -1.62
N ARG A 242 11.16 9.30 -1.94
CA ARG A 242 11.12 8.80 -3.33
C ARG A 242 10.05 9.51 -4.16
N PHE A 243 8.88 9.77 -3.59
CA PHE A 243 7.80 10.48 -4.27
C PHE A 243 8.21 11.92 -4.58
N LEU A 244 8.61 12.68 -3.55
CA LEU A 244 9.01 14.07 -3.70
C LEU A 244 10.25 14.22 -4.60
N PHE A 245 11.18 13.27 -4.57
CA PHE A 245 12.33 13.24 -5.48
C PHE A 245 11.93 13.06 -6.95
N ARG A 246 10.89 12.25 -7.24
CA ARG A 246 10.34 12.15 -8.60
C ARG A 246 9.74 13.48 -9.04
N SER A 247 8.96 14.12 -8.17
CA SER A 247 8.39 15.45 -8.42
C SER A 247 9.49 16.49 -8.65
N PHE A 248 10.58 16.42 -7.87
CA PHE A 248 11.75 17.27 -8.05
C PHE A 248 12.38 17.09 -9.44
N ILE A 249 12.64 15.85 -9.87
CA ILE A 249 13.20 15.59 -11.20
C ILE A 249 12.25 16.08 -12.29
N HIS A 250 10.95 15.87 -12.12
CA HIS A 250 9.94 16.31 -13.09
C HIS A 250 9.89 17.84 -13.22
N GLU A 251 9.84 18.56 -12.10
CA GLU A 251 9.71 20.02 -12.09
C GLU A 251 11.04 20.74 -12.40
N TYR A 252 12.16 20.22 -11.91
CA TYR A 252 13.47 20.88 -11.95
C TYR A 252 14.50 20.14 -12.83
N GLY A 253 14.07 19.12 -13.59
CA GLY A 253 14.97 18.37 -14.48
C GLY A 253 15.70 19.25 -15.49
N HIS A 254 15.06 20.32 -15.97
CA HIS A 254 15.68 21.31 -16.85
C HIS A 254 16.88 22.04 -16.19
N LEU A 255 16.87 22.22 -14.86
CA LEU A 255 18.01 22.79 -14.11
C LEU A 255 19.18 21.81 -14.04
N LEU A 256 18.90 20.50 -13.98
CA LEU A 256 19.93 19.46 -14.04
C LEU A 256 20.64 19.50 -15.41
N GLU A 257 19.88 19.59 -16.50
CA GLU A 257 20.42 19.72 -17.85
C GLU A 257 21.25 21.00 -18.02
N LYS A 258 20.74 22.13 -17.55
CA LYS A 258 21.45 23.42 -17.54
C LYS A 258 22.78 23.34 -16.78
N ASN A 259 22.81 22.63 -15.66
CA ASN A 259 24.00 22.40 -14.84
C ASN A 259 24.88 21.24 -15.37
N LYS A 260 24.63 20.74 -16.59
CA LYS A 260 25.37 19.63 -17.22
C LYS A 260 25.38 18.35 -16.38
N PHE A 261 24.33 18.14 -15.57
CA PHE A 261 24.18 16.96 -14.74
C PHE A 261 23.33 15.92 -15.46
N SER A 262 23.97 14.88 -16.01
CA SER A 262 23.26 13.79 -16.67
C SER A 262 22.59 12.87 -15.63
N LEU A 263 21.32 12.51 -15.86
CA LEU A 263 20.57 11.56 -15.03
C LEU A 263 20.95 10.10 -15.31
N SER A 264 22.25 9.79 -15.30
CA SER A 264 22.71 8.40 -15.24
C SER A 264 22.25 7.73 -13.94
N GLU A 265 22.21 6.40 -13.90
CA GLU A 265 21.79 5.63 -12.72
C GLU A 265 22.57 6.06 -11.45
N ARG A 266 23.91 6.16 -11.57
CA ARG A 266 24.80 6.61 -10.51
C ARG A 266 24.51 8.05 -10.06
N ASN A 267 24.27 8.96 -11.00
CA ASN A 267 23.99 10.36 -10.69
C ASN A 267 22.60 10.53 -10.06
N ARG A 268 21.62 9.72 -10.47
CA ARG A 268 20.29 9.68 -9.86
C ARG A 268 20.35 9.20 -8.42
N GLN A 269 21.13 8.17 -8.12
CA GLN A 269 21.38 7.70 -6.75
C GLN A 269 22.07 8.77 -5.89
N LEU A 270 23.12 9.42 -6.43
CA LEU A 270 23.81 10.50 -5.74
C LEU A 270 22.87 11.68 -5.44
N LEU A 271 22.05 12.08 -6.42
CA LEU A 271 21.10 13.17 -6.27
C LEU A 271 19.99 12.80 -5.26
N PHE A 272 19.54 11.55 -5.25
CA PHE A 272 18.58 11.05 -4.27
C PHE A 272 19.15 11.13 -2.85
N LEU A 273 20.40 10.70 -2.63
CA LEU A 273 21.06 10.82 -1.32
C LEU A 273 21.14 12.28 -0.84
N ASN A 274 21.46 13.22 -1.73
CA ASN A 274 21.47 14.66 -1.41
C ASN A 274 20.06 15.19 -1.08
N PHE A 275 19.05 14.64 -1.74
CA PHE A 275 17.65 14.94 -1.45
C PHE A 275 17.25 14.44 -0.06
N GLU A 276 17.64 13.21 0.31
CA GLU A 276 17.39 12.65 1.64
C GLU A 276 18.10 13.46 2.75
N ILE A 277 19.36 13.86 2.53
CA ILE A 277 20.09 14.76 3.45
C ILE A 277 19.34 16.07 3.68
N SER A 278 18.67 16.59 2.65
CA SER A 278 17.89 17.84 2.77
C SER A 278 16.53 17.61 3.43
N ALA A 279 15.97 16.41 3.31
CA ALA A 279 14.69 16.01 3.90
C ALA A 279 14.81 15.65 5.39
N ASP A 280 15.98 15.18 5.82
CA ASP A 280 16.26 14.63 7.15
C ASP A 280 15.86 15.58 8.30
N ASP A 281 16.20 16.86 8.18
CA ASP A 281 15.87 17.89 9.19
C ASP A 281 14.34 18.03 9.42
N PHE A 282 13.52 17.69 8.42
CA PHE A 282 12.06 17.76 8.54
C PHE A 282 11.45 16.50 9.15
N TRP A 283 12.12 15.36 9.03
CA TRP A 283 11.70 14.10 9.66
C TRP A 283 11.89 14.13 11.18
N ILE A 284 12.88 14.87 11.67
CA ILE A 284 13.18 15.07 13.09
C ILE A 284 12.21 16.09 13.73
N SER A 285 11.52 16.89 12.93
CA SER A 285 10.57 17.92 13.40
C SER A 285 9.13 17.39 13.46
N THR A 286 8.30 17.86 14.40
CA THR A 286 6.88 17.47 14.59
C THR A 286 5.92 17.83 13.44
N LYS A 287 6.44 18.23 12.28
CA LYS A 287 5.69 18.60 11.07
C LYS A 287 6.14 17.80 9.85
N GLY A 288 6.29 16.48 10.01
CA GLY A 288 6.88 15.57 9.04
C GLY A 288 6.40 15.78 7.60
N LEU A 289 7.21 15.35 6.63
CA LEU A 289 6.91 15.57 5.21
C LEU A 289 5.74 14.70 4.74
N THR A 290 4.97 15.21 3.77
CA THR A 290 3.94 14.48 3.02
C THR A 290 4.32 14.46 1.53
N THR A 291 3.50 13.85 0.67
CA THR A 291 3.73 13.82 -0.78
C THR A 291 3.33 15.13 -1.49
N ASP A 292 2.95 16.18 -0.76
CA ASP A 292 2.48 17.42 -1.34
C ASP A 292 3.60 18.36 -1.83
N LYS A 293 3.22 19.32 -2.67
CA LYS A 293 4.14 20.32 -3.22
C LYS A 293 4.80 21.17 -2.13
N LYS A 294 4.08 21.48 -1.06
CA LYS A 294 4.62 22.27 0.07
C LYS A 294 5.78 21.54 0.74
N SER A 295 5.71 20.22 0.85
CA SER A 295 6.78 19.38 1.38
C SER A 295 8.00 19.37 0.46
N LEU A 296 7.79 19.32 -0.86
CA LEU A 296 8.87 19.49 -1.84
C LEU A 296 9.54 20.87 -1.70
N GLU A 297 8.76 21.94 -1.63
CA GLU A 297 9.25 23.32 -1.48
C GLU A 297 10.04 23.51 -0.19
N LYS A 298 9.62 22.89 0.93
CA LYS A 298 10.37 22.88 2.20
C LYS A 298 11.75 22.25 2.03
N ILE A 299 11.84 21.08 1.39
CA ILE A 299 13.11 20.35 1.18
C ILE A 299 14.05 21.20 0.32
N ILE A 300 13.55 21.71 -0.81
CA ILE A 300 14.35 22.54 -1.72
C ILE A 300 14.84 23.79 -1.02
N SER A 301 13.99 24.43 -0.20
CA SER A 301 14.30 25.69 0.48
C SER A 301 15.08 25.49 1.79
N ASN A 302 15.49 24.26 2.13
CA ASN A 302 16.28 23.97 3.33
C ASN A 302 17.74 24.40 3.16
N LYS A 303 17.99 25.72 3.22
CA LYS A 303 19.35 26.29 3.08
C LYS A 303 20.30 25.79 4.17
N ALA A 304 19.80 25.26 5.29
CA ALA A 304 20.63 24.69 6.35
C ALA A 304 21.28 23.34 5.95
N SER A 305 20.69 22.59 5.02
CA SER A 305 21.28 21.34 4.52
C SER A 305 22.35 21.57 3.45
N TYR A 306 22.37 22.73 2.78
CA TYR A 306 23.22 23.00 1.61
C TYR A 306 24.72 22.78 1.82
N PRO A 307 25.32 23.12 2.98
CA PRO A 307 26.72 22.80 3.25
C PRO A 307 27.03 21.31 3.27
N LYS A 308 26.03 20.45 3.51
CA LYS A 308 26.15 18.99 3.53
C LYS A 308 26.00 18.37 2.12
N LEU A 309 25.55 19.15 1.14
CA LEU A 309 25.29 18.66 -0.22
C LEU A 309 26.55 18.69 -1.09
N ASN A 310 26.63 17.78 -2.04
CA ASN A 310 27.63 17.83 -3.10
C ASN A 310 27.48 19.13 -3.91
N PRO A 311 28.58 19.77 -4.36
CA PRO A 311 28.55 21.04 -5.10
C PRO A 311 27.55 21.09 -6.27
N VAL A 312 27.40 19.99 -7.02
CA VAL A 312 26.48 19.97 -8.18
C VAL A 312 25.03 19.92 -7.73
N ALA A 313 24.70 19.07 -6.75
CA ALA A 313 23.37 19.00 -6.17
C ALA A 313 23.00 20.33 -5.49
N ARG A 314 23.96 20.94 -4.79
CA ARG A 314 23.81 22.25 -4.16
C ARG A 314 23.45 23.35 -5.16
N SER A 315 24.16 23.44 -6.29
CA SER A 315 23.86 24.42 -7.35
C SER A 315 22.41 24.29 -7.85
N VAL A 316 21.96 23.05 -8.07
CA VAL A 316 20.60 22.77 -8.52
C VAL A 316 19.57 23.13 -7.46
N PHE A 317 19.83 22.79 -6.19
CA PHE A 317 18.94 23.14 -5.07
C PHE A 317 18.87 24.66 -4.85
N GLU A 318 19.98 25.38 -4.97
CA GLU A 318 20.04 26.84 -4.89
C GLU A 318 19.22 27.49 -6.02
N GLU A 319 19.35 27.01 -7.26
CA GLU A 319 18.54 27.49 -8.39
C GLU A 319 17.05 27.15 -8.24
N ALA A 320 16.73 25.93 -7.78
CA ALA A 320 15.36 25.50 -7.52
C ALA A 320 14.72 26.33 -6.39
N SER A 321 15.45 26.59 -5.30
CA SER A 321 14.99 27.45 -4.20
C SER A 321 14.76 28.87 -4.66
N GLN A 322 15.61 29.42 -5.54
CA GLN A 322 15.36 30.73 -6.14
C GLN A 322 14.12 30.75 -7.03
N ALA A 323 13.80 29.64 -7.72
CA ALA A 323 12.58 29.52 -8.52
C ALA A 323 11.32 29.48 -7.62
N VAL A 324 11.40 28.78 -6.49
CA VAL A 324 10.36 28.78 -5.44
C VAL A 324 10.18 30.19 -4.87
N ASP A 325 11.26 30.84 -4.44
CA ASP A 325 11.26 32.17 -3.82
C ASP A 325 10.70 33.27 -4.76
N LYS A 326 10.92 33.13 -6.08
CA LYS A 326 10.44 34.10 -7.09
C LYS A 326 9.02 33.85 -7.56
N GLY A 327 8.39 32.74 -7.15
CA GLY A 327 7.13 32.28 -7.78
C GLY A 327 7.25 32.01 -9.28
N ASN A 328 8.48 31.99 -9.82
CA ASN A 328 8.78 31.76 -11.23
C ASN A 328 8.78 30.26 -11.47
N PHE A 329 7.58 29.68 -11.44
CA PHE A 329 7.36 28.39 -12.03
C PHE A 329 7.51 28.53 -13.54
N GLN A 330 8.24 27.59 -14.15
CA GLN A 330 7.88 27.13 -15.47
C GLN A 330 6.51 26.45 -15.30
N SER A 331 5.48 27.31 -15.28
CA SER A 331 4.06 27.03 -15.20
C SER A 331 3.70 25.58 -15.57
N CYS A 332 3.48 24.75 -14.56
CA CYS A 332 2.72 23.53 -14.75
C CYS A 332 1.25 23.94 -14.88
N LEU A 333 0.64 23.60 -16.01
CA LEU A 333 -0.80 23.74 -16.17
C LEU A 333 -1.51 23.00 -15.04
N SER A 334 -2.58 23.60 -14.52
CA SER A 334 -3.49 22.95 -13.57
C SER A 334 -4.07 21.67 -14.19
N GLU A 335 -4.64 20.79 -13.37
CA GLU A 335 -5.28 19.55 -13.88
C GLU A 335 -6.36 19.86 -14.94
N ASN A 336 -7.07 20.99 -14.78
CA ASN A 336 -8.03 21.48 -15.78
C ASN A 336 -7.32 22.03 -17.04
N GLY A 337 -6.22 22.77 -16.87
CA GLY A 337 -5.41 23.25 -17.99
C GLY A 337 -4.77 22.15 -18.81
N GLN A 338 -4.33 21.07 -18.17
CA GLN A 338 -3.83 19.87 -18.85
C GLN A 338 -4.93 19.16 -19.63
N LYS A 339 -6.14 19.07 -19.06
CA LYS A 339 -7.30 18.49 -19.75
C LYS A 339 -7.66 19.29 -21.01
N ILE A 340 -7.70 20.62 -20.92
CA ILE A 340 -8.00 21.51 -22.06
C ILE A 340 -6.88 21.44 -23.11
N LEU A 341 -5.62 21.39 -22.69
CA LEU A 341 -4.49 21.22 -23.61
C LEU A 341 -4.60 19.90 -24.38
N ARG A 342 -4.98 18.80 -23.74
CA ARG A 342 -5.16 17.52 -24.45
C ARG A 342 -6.25 17.57 -25.51
N LEU A 343 -7.36 18.28 -25.26
CA LEU A 343 -8.40 18.48 -26.28
C LEU A 343 -7.87 19.23 -27.49
N HIS A 344 -7.03 20.26 -27.27
CA HIS A 344 -6.38 20.99 -28.35
C HIS A 344 -5.36 20.14 -29.11
N ILE A 345 -4.56 19.33 -28.41
CA ILE A 345 -3.62 18.38 -29.02
C ILE A 345 -4.39 17.33 -29.86
N GLN A 346 -5.52 16.84 -29.38
CA GLN A 346 -6.40 15.94 -30.14
C GLN A 346 -7.00 16.63 -31.38
N ALA A 347 -7.33 17.92 -31.31
CA ALA A 347 -7.76 18.66 -32.49
C ALA A 347 -6.64 18.83 -33.53
N LEU A 348 -5.38 18.98 -33.08
CA LEU A 348 -4.21 19.07 -33.95
C LEU A 348 -3.96 17.77 -34.74
N SER A 349 -4.41 16.61 -34.26
CA SER A 349 -4.31 15.36 -35.01
C SER A 349 -5.19 15.32 -36.28
N LYS A 350 -6.09 16.30 -36.45
CA LYS A 350 -6.84 16.52 -37.72
C LYS A 350 -6.06 17.38 -38.72
N LYS A 351 -5.09 18.16 -38.25
CA LYS A 351 -4.28 19.10 -39.03
C LYS A 351 -2.92 18.52 -39.42
N TYR A 352 -2.34 17.69 -38.55
CA TYR A 352 -1.03 17.07 -38.75
C TYR A 352 -1.17 15.55 -38.88
N SER A 353 -0.47 14.97 -39.85
CA SER A 353 -0.44 13.52 -40.08
C SER A 353 0.38 12.77 -39.02
N LYS A 354 1.33 13.44 -38.38
CA LYS A 354 2.08 12.96 -37.21
C LYS A 354 2.14 14.05 -36.16
N ILE A 355 1.98 13.67 -34.89
CA ILE A 355 1.97 14.63 -33.77
C ILE A 355 3.34 15.31 -33.55
N SER A 356 4.42 14.64 -33.95
CA SER A 356 5.78 15.21 -33.95
C SER A 356 5.90 16.47 -34.80
N ASP A 357 5.09 16.59 -35.84
CA ASP A 357 5.13 17.71 -36.77
C ASP A 357 4.40 18.95 -36.19
N ALA A 358 3.68 18.76 -35.07
CA ALA A 358 2.97 19.80 -34.33
C ALA A 358 3.74 20.29 -33.08
N ASP A 359 4.96 19.81 -32.81
CA ASP A 359 5.67 20.04 -31.53
C ASP A 359 5.84 21.54 -31.21
N ALA A 360 6.13 22.37 -32.21
CA ALA A 360 6.25 23.82 -32.05
C ALA A 360 4.92 24.49 -31.65
N GLU A 361 3.79 24.02 -32.21
CA GLU A 361 2.45 24.53 -31.91
C GLU A 361 1.98 24.05 -30.52
N ILE A 362 2.30 22.81 -30.14
CA ILE A 362 2.01 22.25 -28.82
C ILE A 362 2.76 23.02 -27.73
N ARG A 363 4.05 23.32 -27.93
CA ARG A 363 4.85 24.12 -26.98
C ARG A 363 4.30 25.55 -26.85
N SER A 364 3.85 26.14 -27.97
CA SER A 364 3.23 27.47 -27.97
C SER A 364 1.90 27.48 -27.20
N LEU A 365 1.06 26.46 -27.39
CA LEU A 365 -0.19 26.29 -26.64
C LEU A 365 0.05 26.09 -25.14
N TYR A 366 1.00 25.22 -24.78
CA TYR A 366 1.36 24.98 -23.39
C TYR A 366 1.79 26.28 -22.69
N LYS A 367 2.65 27.07 -23.34
CA LYS A 367 3.10 28.37 -22.84
C LYS A 367 1.95 29.36 -22.71
N ARG A 368 1.08 29.46 -23.71
CA ARG A 368 -0.05 30.40 -23.70
C ARG A 368 -1.09 30.06 -22.63
N PHE A 369 -1.41 28.78 -22.45
CA PHE A 369 -2.39 28.34 -21.46
C PHE A 369 -1.85 28.55 -20.04
N SER A 370 -0.57 28.30 -19.88
CA SER A 370 0.15 28.58 -18.65
C SER A 370 0.08 30.06 -18.25
N GLU A 371 0.34 30.96 -19.20
CA GLU A 371 0.25 32.41 -18.98
C GLU A 371 -1.19 32.85 -18.65
N LEU A 372 -2.20 32.21 -19.25
CA LEU A 372 -3.62 32.50 -18.97
C LEU A 372 -4.04 32.06 -17.58
N GLU A 373 -3.66 30.86 -17.14
CA GLU A 373 -3.96 30.39 -15.78
C GLU A 373 -3.25 31.23 -14.72
N GLN A 374 -1.99 31.61 -14.95
CA GLN A 374 -1.25 32.51 -14.06
C GLN A 374 -1.92 33.89 -13.96
N ALA A 375 -2.52 34.36 -15.05
CA ALA A 375 -3.26 35.62 -15.07
C ALA A 375 -4.71 35.50 -14.53
N GLY A 376 -5.14 34.32 -14.07
CA GLY A 376 -6.52 34.05 -13.63
C GLY A 376 -7.56 34.19 -14.76
N LYS A 377 -7.13 34.10 -16.02
CA LYS A 377 -7.98 34.24 -17.19
C LYS A 377 -8.54 32.87 -17.61
N PRO A 378 -9.76 32.83 -18.16
CA PRO A 378 -10.32 31.57 -18.64
C PRO A 378 -9.49 31.00 -19.79
N LEU A 379 -9.32 29.69 -19.77
CA LEU A 379 -8.67 28.97 -20.85
C LEU A 379 -9.60 28.83 -22.08
N PRO A 380 -9.06 28.85 -23.31
CA PRO A 380 -9.84 28.60 -24.51
C PRO A 380 -10.35 27.15 -24.48
N GLN A 381 -11.67 26.95 -24.67
CA GLN A 381 -12.28 25.62 -24.67
C GLN A 381 -12.22 24.93 -26.02
#